data_AF-A0A2D4YAR8-F1
#
_entry.id   AF-A0A2D4YAR8-F1
#
_cell.length_a   1.000
_cell.length_b   1.000
_cell.length_c   1.000
_cell.angle_alpha   90.00
_cell.angle_beta   90.00
_cell.angle_gamma   90.00
#
_symmetry.space_group_name_H-M   'P 1'
#
loop_
_entity.id
_entity.type
_entity.pdbx_description
1 polymer ?
#
loop_
_entity_poly.entity_id
_entity_poly.type
_entity_poly.pdbx_seq_one_letter_code
_entity_poly.pdbx_strand_id
1 'polypeptide(L)'
;MLHLKSEHLYINHQLVEQVFSNVGYVYAAYNKEQKQLLITPITSQWFVKMNKKPSQFLLKSRNLIGDKTVAIREILIDNDLPIQDRDLDYELIEKTELLKIKL
;
A
#
# COMPACT_ATOMS: atom_id res chain seq x y z
N MET A 1 -11.21 0.02 6.03
CA MET A 1 -11.69 0.30 4.66
C MET A 1 -10.53 0.84 3.85
N LEU A 2 -10.33 0.29 2.65
CA LEU A 2 -9.24 0.63 1.74
C LEU A 2 -9.84 0.99 0.38
N HIS A 3 -9.43 2.13 -0.18
CA HIS A 3 -9.99 2.63 -1.45
C HIS A 3 -8.90 3.14 -2.36
N LEU A 4 -9.09 2.94 -3.66
CA LEU A 4 -8.44 3.77 -4.66
C LEU A 4 -9.28 5.01 -4.88
N LYS A 5 -8.68 6.19 -4.72
CA LYS A 5 -9.32 7.45 -5.07
C LYS A 5 -8.31 8.43 -5.63
N SER A 6 -8.56 8.94 -6.83
CA SER A 6 -7.64 9.87 -7.52
C SER A 6 -6.20 9.33 -7.53
N GLU A 7 -6.03 8.05 -7.88
CA GLU A 7 -4.74 7.36 -7.97
C GLU A 7 -3.96 7.25 -6.64
N HIS A 8 -4.61 7.50 -5.51
CA HIS A 8 -4.07 7.26 -4.17
C HIS A 8 -4.81 6.12 -3.47
N LEU A 9 -4.08 5.33 -2.72
CA LEU A 9 -4.66 4.44 -1.73
C LEU A 9 -5.05 5.25 -0.50
N TYR A 10 -6.31 5.16 -0.12
CA TYR A 10 -6.85 5.73 1.11
C TYR A 10 -6.97 4.60 2.12
N ILE A 11 -6.19 4.70 3.20
CA ILE A 11 -6.07 3.68 4.23
C ILE A 11 -6.68 4.24 5.51
N ASN A 12 -7.73 3.59 6.02
CA ASN A 12 -8.35 4.08 7.26
C ASN A 12 -7.45 3.86 8.48
N HIS A 13 -7.64 4.68 9.51
CA HIS A 13 -6.80 4.70 10.70
C HIS A 13 -6.62 3.33 11.38
N GLN A 14 -7.66 2.47 11.44
CA GLN A 14 -7.53 1.15 12.08
C GLN A 14 -6.52 0.25 11.35
N LEU A 15 -6.57 0.24 10.02
CA LEU A 15 -5.62 -0.53 9.21
C LEU A 15 -4.22 0.11 9.25
N VAL A 16 -4.16 1.44 9.36
CA VAL A 16 -2.89 2.14 9.57
C VAL A 16 -2.22 1.74 10.88
N GLU A 17 -2.97 1.72 11.99
CA GLU A 17 -2.46 1.32 13.29
C GLU A 17 -2.00 -0.14 13.30
N GLN A 18 -2.77 -1.04 12.67
CA GLN A 18 -2.46 -2.47 12.63
C GLN A 18 -1.21 -2.79 11.80
N VAL A 19 -0.91 -2.03 10.75
CA VAL A 19 0.15 -2.38 9.79
C VAL A 19 1.33 -1.42 9.81
N PHE A 20 1.09 -0.11 9.85
CA PHE A 20 2.14 0.90 9.62
C PHE A 20 2.61 1.59 10.89
N SER A 21 1.89 1.44 12.00
CA SER A 21 2.23 2.12 13.26
C SER A 21 2.50 3.60 13.02
N ASN A 22 3.72 4.09 13.29
CA ASN A 22 4.10 5.49 13.20
C ASN A 22 5.15 5.81 12.13
N VAL A 23 5.27 4.97 11.09
CA VAL A 23 6.22 5.21 9.99
C VAL A 23 5.74 6.32 9.05
N GLY A 24 6.70 7.06 8.47
CA GLY A 24 6.42 8.07 7.45
C GLY A 24 6.44 7.54 6.01
N TYR A 25 6.92 6.31 5.80
CA TYR A 25 7.10 5.73 4.47
C TYR A 25 6.72 4.25 4.46
N VAL A 26 6.36 3.77 3.28
CA VAL A 26 6.10 2.35 3.01
C VAL A 26 6.92 1.88 1.82
N TYR A 27 7.20 0.59 1.77
CA TYR A 27 7.59 -0.07 0.53
C TYR A 27 6.36 -0.61 -0.18
N ALA A 28 6.35 -0.48 -1.50
CA ALA A 28 5.34 -1.09 -2.35
C ALA A 28 5.93 -1.77 -3.59
N ALA A 29 5.32 -2.86 -4.01
CA ALA A 29 5.66 -3.56 -5.24
C ALA A 29 4.41 -4.23 -5.82
N TYR A 30 4.24 -4.18 -7.14
CA TYR A 30 3.15 -4.89 -7.80
C TYR A 30 3.59 -6.27 -8.27
N ASN A 31 2.89 -7.31 -7.82
CA ASN A 31 3.06 -8.67 -8.30
C ASN A 31 2.11 -8.91 -9.48
N LYS A 32 2.67 -8.96 -10.71
CA LYS A 32 1.91 -9.19 -11.95
C LYS A 32 1.25 -10.56 -12.02
N GLU A 33 1.90 -11.60 -11.50
CA GLU A 33 1.37 -12.97 -11.55
C GLU A 33 0.12 -13.12 -10.68
N GLN A 34 0.15 -12.53 -9.48
CA GLN A 34 -0.96 -12.59 -8.53
C GLN A 34 -1.97 -11.44 -8.69
N LYS A 35 -1.66 -10.45 -9.54
CA LYS A 35 -2.43 -9.21 -9.73
C LYS A 35 -2.69 -8.47 -8.42
N GLN A 36 -1.63 -8.30 -7.63
CA GLN A 36 -1.71 -7.74 -6.29
C GLN A 36 -0.64 -6.68 -6.07
N LEU A 37 -1.04 -5.57 -5.46
CA LEU A 37 -0.13 -4.62 -4.86
C LEU A 37 0.24 -5.08 -3.46
N LEU A 38 1.53 -5.22 -3.24
CA LEU A 38 2.13 -5.56 -1.96
C LEU A 38 2.62 -4.29 -1.30
N ILE A 39 2.17 -4.01 -0.08
CA ILE A 39 2.58 -2.84 0.73
C ILE A 39 2.99 -3.28 2.14
N THR A 40 4.07 -2.70 2.66
CA THR A 40 4.58 -2.98 4.00
C THR A 40 5.28 -1.75 4.57
N PRO A 41 5.47 -1.62 5.90
CA PRO A 41 6.25 -0.53 6.49
C PRO A 41 7.67 -0.46 5.94
N ILE A 42 8.26 0.74 5.93
CA ILE A 42 9.66 0.94 5.51
C ILE A 42 10.67 0.14 6.36
N THR A 43 10.28 -0.29 7.56
CA THR A 43 11.11 -1.11 8.46
C THR A 43 11.25 -2.57 8.01
N SER A 44 10.48 -2.99 7.01
CA SER A 44 10.41 -4.37 6.54
C SER A 44 11.63 -4.79 5.69
N GLN A 45 12.70 -5.21 6.37
CA GLN A 45 13.95 -5.64 5.70
C GLN A 45 13.76 -6.88 4.82
N TRP A 46 12.87 -7.80 5.20
CA TRP A 46 12.61 -9.02 4.44
C TRP A 46 11.98 -8.70 3.09
N PHE A 47 11.11 -7.69 3.03
CA PHE A 47 10.41 -7.29 1.82
C PHE A 47 11.37 -6.77 0.75
N VAL A 48 12.37 -5.99 1.14
CA VAL A 48 13.42 -5.48 0.25
C VAL A 48 14.29 -6.61 -0.31
N LYS A 49 14.50 -7.69 0.46
CA LYS A 49 15.24 -8.88 -0.02
C LYS A 49 14.42 -9.70 -1.01
N MET A 50 13.11 -9.83 -0.77
CA MET A 50 12.21 -10.64 -1.60
C MET A 50 11.78 -9.96 -2.89
N ASN A 51 11.59 -8.64 -2.87
CA ASN A 51 11.18 -7.86 -4.02
C ASN A 51 12.39 -7.13 -4.60
N LYS A 52 12.72 -7.37 -5.87
CA LYS A 52 13.86 -6.68 -6.51
C LYS A 52 13.55 -5.19 -6.66
N LYS A 53 14.02 -4.39 -5.70
CA LYS A 53 13.86 -2.92 -5.64
C LYS A 53 12.39 -2.48 -5.50
N PRO A 54 11.76 -2.68 -4.33
CA PRO A 54 10.44 -2.11 -4.09
C PRO A 54 10.52 -0.58 -4.14
N SER A 55 9.47 0.05 -4.65
CA SER A 55 9.36 1.50 -4.66
C SER A 55 9.01 1.99 -3.26
N GLN A 56 9.65 3.07 -2.83
CA GLN A 56 9.36 3.72 -1.55
C GLN A 56 8.36 4.85 -1.78
N PHE A 57 7.30 4.88 -0.98
CA PHE A 57 6.28 5.92 -1.05
C PHE A 57 6.09 6.60 0.29
N LEU A 58 5.76 7.90 0.24
CA LEU A 58 5.34 8.66 1.40
C LEU A 58 3.99 8.14 1.90
N LEU A 59 3.92 7.82 3.19
CA LEU A 59 2.68 7.49 3.88
C LEU A 59 2.11 8.76 4.52
N LYS A 60 1.42 9.56 3.70
CA LYS A 60 0.99 10.92 4.03
C LYS A 60 -0.22 10.89 4.97
N SER A 61 -0.19 11.68 6.04
CA SER A 61 -1.36 11.90 6.90
C SER A 61 -2.47 12.60 6.12
N ARG A 62 -3.69 12.06 6.23
CA ARG A 62 -4.88 12.58 5.53
C ARG A 62 -5.74 13.46 6.44
N ASN A 63 -5.92 13.04 7.69
CA ASN A 63 -6.78 13.71 8.66
C ASN A 63 -6.27 13.49 10.11
N LEU A 64 -6.95 14.12 11.07
CA LEU A 64 -6.58 14.08 12.49
C LEU A 64 -6.90 12.75 13.18
N ILE A 65 -7.78 11.92 12.60
CA ILE A 65 -8.16 10.63 13.18
C ILE A 65 -7.17 9.50 12.83
N GLY A 66 -6.19 9.77 11.96
CA GLY A 66 -5.11 8.83 11.65
C GLY A 66 -5.23 8.13 10.29
N ASP A 67 -6.18 8.50 9.43
CA ASP A 67 -6.20 7.99 8.06
C ASP A 67 -4.93 8.46 7.32
N LYS A 68 -4.44 7.61 6.43
CA LYS A 68 -3.26 7.90 5.61
C LYS A 68 -3.52 7.62 4.15
N THR A 69 -2.70 8.23 3.30
CA THR A 69 -2.74 8.04 1.85
C THR A 69 -1.37 7.72 1.28
N VAL A 70 -1.36 6.89 0.23
CA VAL A 70 -0.16 6.56 -0.56
C VAL A 70 -0.47 6.84 -2.02
N ALA A 71 0.32 7.70 -2.68
CA ALA A 71 0.18 7.94 -4.12
C ALA A 71 0.77 6.74 -4.88
N ILE A 72 -0.06 6.01 -5.64
CA ILE A 72 0.37 4.80 -6.36
C ILE A 72 0.27 4.93 -7.88
N ARG A 73 0.12 6.16 -8.39
CA ARG A 73 -0.06 6.45 -9.82
C ARG A 73 0.99 5.77 -10.70
N GLU A 74 2.26 5.85 -10.33
CA GLU A 74 3.36 5.23 -11.09
C GLU A 74 3.14 3.71 -11.24
N ILE A 75 2.75 3.03 -10.17
CA ILE A 75 2.44 1.60 -10.20
C ILE A 75 1.27 1.31 -11.13
N LEU A 76 0.22 2.14 -11.12
CA LEU A 76 -0.94 1.95 -11.99
C LEU A 76 -0.55 2.07 -13.47
N ILE A 77 0.24 3.10 -13.81
CA ILE A 77 0.70 3.36 -15.19
C ILE A 77 1.65 2.25 -15.66
N ASP A 78 2.68 1.92 -14.87
CA ASP A 78 3.70 0.93 -15.24
C ASP A 78 3.15 -0.49 -15.46
N ASN A 79 1.96 -0.74 -14.94
CA ASN A 79 1.29 -2.05 -14.99
C ASN A 79 -0.03 -2.02 -15.76
N ASP A 80 -0.38 -0.93 -16.43
CA ASP A 80 -1.61 -0.75 -17.22
C ASP A 80 -2.88 -1.10 -16.41
N LEU A 81 -2.96 -0.59 -15.17
CA LEU A 81 -4.03 -0.89 -14.24
C LEU A 81 -5.16 0.15 -14.29
N PRO A 82 -6.41 -0.24 -14.01
CA PRO A 82 -7.53 0.70 -14.03
C PRO A 82 -7.37 1.80 -12.98
N ILE A 83 -7.55 3.06 -13.38
CA ILE A 83 -7.36 4.25 -12.51
C ILE A 83 -8.64 4.74 -11.82
N GLN A 84 -9.79 4.11 -12.10
CA GLN A 84 -11.07 4.56 -11.58
C GLN A 84 -11.15 4.35 -10.06
N ASP A 85 -11.78 5.31 -9.39
CA ASP A 85 -12.08 5.24 -7.96
C ASP A 85 -12.89 3.97 -7.65
N ARG A 86 -12.43 3.18 -6.68
CA ARG A 86 -13.07 1.92 -6.27
C ARG A 86 -12.68 1.51 -4.86
N ASP A 87 -13.51 0.69 -4.24
CA ASP A 87 -13.17 -0.05 -3.04
C ASP A 87 -12.18 -1.16 -3.40
N LEU A 88 -11.24 -1.44 -2.50
CA LEU A 88 -10.19 -2.42 -2.73
C LEU A 88 -10.27 -3.54 -1.69
N ASP A 89 -10.34 -4.77 -2.19
CA ASP A 89 -10.15 -5.95 -1.37
C ASP A 89 -8.69 -6.08 -0.97
N TYR A 90 -8.45 -6.50 0.27
CA TYR A 90 -7.12 -6.77 0.77
C TYR A 90 -7.06 -7.98 1.70
N GLU A 91 -5.87 -8.56 1.78
CA GLU A 91 -5.46 -9.55 2.76
C GLU A 91 -4.31 -8.96 3.59
N LEU A 92 -4.39 -9.08 4.91
CA LEU A 92 -3.29 -8.71 5.80
C LEU A 92 -2.60 -9.98 6.32
N ILE A 93 -1.28 -10.05 6.11
CA ILE A 93 -0.42 -11.06 6.73
C ILE A 93 0.23 -10.43 7.97
N GLU A 94 -0.38 -10.64 9.13
CA GLU A 94 0.00 -9.98 10.39
C GLU A 94 1.46 -10.25 10.78
N LYS A 95 1.93 -11.49 10.63
CA LYS A 95 3.31 -11.91 10.98
C LYS A 95 4.39 -11.08 10.29
N THR A 96 4.07 -10.52 9.12
CA THR A 96 5.04 -9.80 8.28
C THR A 96 4.64 -8.35 8.00
N GLU A 97 3.54 -7.87 8.59
CA GLU A 97 2.98 -6.53 8.33
C GLU A 97 2.85 -6.27 6.82
N LEU A 98 2.39 -7.29 6.08
CA LEU A 98 2.22 -7.23 4.62
C LEU A 98 0.75 -7.10 4.29
N LEU A 99 0.41 -6.00 3.62
CA LEU A 99 -0.89 -5.81 3.00
C LEU A 99 -0.82 -6.23 1.53
N LYS A 100 -1.65 -7.19 1.13
CA LYS A 100 -1.85 -7.57 -0.26
C LYS A 100 -3.16 -7.01 -0.74
N ILE A 101 -3.13 -6.16 -1.76
CA ILE A 101 -4.28 -5.40 -2.23
C ILE A 101 -4.58 -5.85 -3.66
N LYS A 102 -5.83 -6.21 -3.96
CA LYS A 102 -6.25 -6.51 -5.33
C LYS A 102 -6.50 -5.19 -6.07
N LEU A 103 -5.77 -4.96 -7.16
CA LEU A 103 -5.94 -3.78 -8.02
C LEU A 103 -6.68 -4.16 -9.31
#